data_AF-A0A3A0AS74-F1
#
_entry.id   AF-A0A3A0AS74-F1
#
_cell.length_a   1.000
_cell.length_b   1.000
_cell.length_c   1.000
_cell.angle_alpha   90.00
_cell.angle_beta   90.00
_cell.angle_gamma   90.00
#
_symmetry.space_group_name_H-M   'P 1'
#
loop_
_entity.id
_entity.type
_entity.pdbx_description
1 polymer ?
#
loop_
_entity_poly.entity_id
_entity_poly.type
_entity_poly.pdbx_seq_one_letter_code
_entity_poly.pdbx_strand_id
1 'polypeptide(L)'
;MHQRALWLFMVIVLGHWLEHLTQVYQIYVLGWLPKTAGGVLGLWFPWLNSSEVLHFTYNLLLWSGILLLQPGFRGTARRWWNGALLAQSWHFFEHILLQVQWLTGIYLFGAAKQMGIGELWFPRPELHFVYNLIVFVPMLIGVIAYFRPPAGHNLQRIV
;
A
#
# COMPACT_ATOMS: atom_id res chain seq x y z
N MET A 1 23.07 4.68 5.26
CA MET A 1 21.84 5.52 5.19
C MET A 1 20.58 4.72 4.87
N HIS A 2 20.65 3.75 3.94
CA HIS A 2 19.51 2.92 3.52
C HIS A 2 18.71 2.28 4.67
N GLN A 3 19.36 1.61 5.63
CA GLN A 3 18.67 0.95 6.75
C GLN A 3 17.78 1.88 7.59
N ARG A 4 18.23 3.11 7.86
CA ARG A 4 17.43 4.09 8.61
C ARG A 4 16.20 4.54 7.81
N ALA A 5 16.39 4.80 6.51
CA ALA A 5 15.30 5.15 5.62
C ALA A 5 14.30 3.98 5.49
N LEU A 6 14.77 2.74 5.45
CA LEU A 6 13.93 1.56 5.45
C LEU A 6 13.09 1.47 6.73
N TRP A 7 13.67 1.70 7.90
CA TRP A 7 12.90 1.70 9.16
C TRP A 7 11.82 2.79 9.19
N LEU A 8 12.15 4.02 8.81
CA LEU A 8 11.18 5.12 8.72
C LEU A 8 10.05 4.76 7.74
N PHE A 9 10.41 4.21 6.58
CA PHE A 9 9.44 3.74 5.60
C PHE A 9 8.53 2.63 6.15
N MET A 10 9.08 1.67 6.88
CA MET A 10 8.30 0.59 7.49
C MET A 10 7.32 1.09 8.55
N VAL A 11 7.62 2.15 9.30
CA VAL A 11 6.65 2.76 10.23
C VAL A 11 5.42 3.27 9.47
N ILE A 12 5.63 3.94 8.34
CA ILE A 12 4.54 4.47 7.52
C ILE A 12 3.72 3.33 6.92
N VAL A 13 4.37 2.31 6.37
CA VAL A 13 3.72 1.11 5.81
C VAL A 13 2.87 0.41 6.87
N LEU A 14 3.41 0.18 8.07
CA LEU A 14 2.69 -0.50 9.14
C LEU A 14 1.52 0.31 9.65
N GLY A 15 1.66 1.64 9.79
CA GLY A 15 0.56 2.52 10.16
C GLY A 15 -0.59 2.47 9.15
N HIS A 16 -0.26 2.57 7.85
CA HIS A 16 -1.25 2.46 6.78
C HIS A 16 -1.92 1.09 6.73
N TRP A 17 -1.15 0.01 6.88
CA TRP A 17 -1.70 -1.35 6.91
C TRP A 17 -2.63 -1.57 8.11
N LEU A 18 -2.27 -1.04 9.28
CA LEU A 18 -3.11 -1.12 10.48
C LEU A 18 -4.45 -0.39 10.31
N GLU A 19 -4.45 0.75 9.60
CA GLU A 19 -5.68 1.48 9.26
C GLU A 19 -6.65 0.56 8.50
N HIS A 20 -6.19 -0.08 7.42
CA HIS A 20 -7.02 -0.96 6.60
C HIS A 20 -7.41 -2.26 7.28
N LEU A 21 -6.51 -2.86 8.06
CA LEU A 21 -6.85 -4.02 8.88
C LEU A 21 -7.98 -3.71 9.85
N THR A 22 -7.95 -2.52 10.46
CA THR A 22 -8.99 -2.05 11.38
C THR A 22 -10.30 -1.79 10.65
N GLN A 23 -10.27 -1.22 9.43
CA GLN A 23 -11.47 -1.05 8.60
C GLN A 23 -12.15 -2.40 8.30
N VAL A 24 -11.38 -3.41 7.87
CA VAL A 24 -11.92 -4.75 7.61
C VAL A 24 -12.48 -5.37 8.89
N TYR A 25 -11.79 -5.23 10.02
CA TYR A 25 -12.29 -5.70 11.31
C TYR A 25 -13.62 -5.03 11.70
N GLN A 26 -13.73 -3.70 11.53
CA GLN A 26 -14.96 -2.95 11.79
C GLN A 26 -16.13 -3.45 10.93
N ILE A 27 -15.89 -3.74 9.64
CA ILE A 27 -16.94 -4.21 8.72
C ILE A 27 -17.37 -5.64 9.10
N TYR A 28 -16.43 -6.56 9.21
CA TYR A 28 -16.73 -7.99 9.25
C TYR A 28 -16.89 -8.58 10.66
N VAL A 29 -16.26 -7.98 11.67
CA VAL A 29 -16.36 -8.46 13.06
C VAL A 29 -17.34 -7.61 13.86
N LEU A 30 -17.31 -6.28 13.69
CA LEU A 30 -18.23 -5.38 14.40
C LEU A 30 -19.53 -5.10 13.64
N GLY A 31 -19.65 -5.55 12.38
CA GLY A 31 -20.85 -5.40 11.57
C GLY A 31 -21.13 -3.96 11.13
N TRP A 32 -20.12 -3.08 11.13
CA TRP A 32 -20.29 -1.69 10.70
C TRP A 32 -20.53 -1.60 9.20
N LEU A 33 -21.30 -0.61 8.77
CA LEU A 33 -21.44 -0.33 7.35
C LEU A 33 -20.09 0.15 6.80
N PRO A 34 -19.71 -0.19 5.54
CA PRO A 34 -18.43 0.24 4.96
C PRO A 34 -18.19 1.75 5.02
N LYS A 35 -19.26 2.55 4.83
CA LYS A 35 -19.20 4.01 4.92
C LYS A 35 -18.89 4.56 6.32
N THR A 36 -19.08 3.75 7.36
CA THR A 36 -18.80 4.10 8.77
C THR A 36 -17.54 3.43 9.31
N ALA A 37 -16.92 2.53 8.54
CA ALA A 37 -15.66 1.88 8.90
C ALA A 37 -14.49 2.82 8.61
N GLY A 38 -14.16 3.65 9.60
CA GLY A 38 -13.14 4.69 9.49
C GLY A 38 -11.70 4.21 9.64
N GLY A 39 -11.44 3.01 10.18
CA GLY A 39 -10.10 2.57 10.55
C GLY A 39 -9.69 3.08 11.94
N VAL A 40 -8.39 3.24 12.20
CA VAL A 40 -7.88 3.78 13.47
C VAL A 40 -8.00 5.29 13.45
N LEU A 41 -7.43 5.97 12.46
CA LEU A 41 -7.38 7.43 12.36
C LEU A 41 -8.65 8.02 11.76
N GLY A 42 -9.27 7.36 10.78
CA GLY A 42 -10.48 7.89 10.14
C GLY A 42 -11.70 7.94 11.05
N LEU A 43 -11.69 7.29 12.22
CA LEU A 43 -12.71 7.48 13.25
C LEU A 43 -12.60 8.85 13.95
N TRP A 44 -11.38 9.35 14.14
CA TRP A 44 -11.12 10.63 14.78
C TRP A 44 -11.11 11.78 13.76
N PHE A 45 -10.70 11.48 12.53
CA PHE A 45 -10.58 12.45 11.43
C PHE A 45 -11.27 11.92 10.16
N PRO A 46 -12.61 11.95 10.09
CA PRO A 46 -13.37 11.34 8.99
C PRO A 46 -13.01 11.84 7.59
N TRP A 47 -12.54 13.09 7.48
CA TRP A 47 -12.10 13.68 6.22
C TRP A 47 -10.88 12.96 5.61
N LEU A 48 -10.09 12.24 6.43
CA LEU A 48 -8.97 11.44 5.94
C LEU A 48 -9.48 10.31 5.05
N ASN A 49 -10.56 9.63 5.47
CA ASN A 49 -11.08 8.47 4.74
C ASN A 49 -11.80 8.88 3.43
N SER A 50 -12.40 10.08 3.40
CA SER A 50 -13.16 10.58 2.24
C SER A 50 -12.31 11.29 1.18
N SER A 51 -11.02 11.52 1.42
CA SER A 51 -10.17 12.34 0.55
C SER A 51 -9.42 11.50 -0.49
N GLU A 52 -9.83 11.59 -1.75
CA GLU A 52 -9.12 10.93 -2.87
C GLU A 52 -7.66 11.41 -2.99
N VAL A 53 -7.42 12.70 -2.73
CA VAL A 53 -6.06 13.28 -2.72
C VAL A 53 -5.19 12.65 -1.64
N LEU A 54 -5.76 12.32 -0.49
CA LEU A 54 -5.02 11.67 0.59
C LEU A 54 -4.64 10.23 0.20
N HIS A 55 -5.59 9.48 -0.36
CA HIS A 55 -5.34 8.12 -0.87
C HIS A 55 -4.27 8.11 -1.96
N PHE A 56 -4.34 9.06 -2.90
CA PHE A 56 -3.33 9.26 -3.94
C PHE A 56 -1.95 9.57 -3.35
N THR A 57 -1.89 10.51 -2.39
CA THR A 57 -0.64 10.95 -1.77
C THR A 57 0.03 9.83 -0.98
N TYR A 58 -0.73 9.06 -0.20
CA TYR A 58 -0.21 7.88 0.50
C TYR A 58 0.32 6.84 -0.50
N ASN A 59 -0.42 6.54 -1.57
CA ASN A 59 0.03 5.57 -2.56
C ASN A 59 1.27 6.03 -3.33
N LEU A 60 1.37 7.31 -3.67
CA LEU A 60 2.56 7.90 -4.26
C LEU A 60 3.76 7.78 -3.31
N LEU A 61 3.59 8.13 -2.03
CA LEU A 61 4.65 8.02 -1.03
C LEU A 61 5.11 6.57 -0.86
N LEU A 62 4.19 5.61 -0.78
CA LEU A 62 4.51 4.20 -0.68
C LEU A 62 5.25 3.71 -1.93
N TRP A 63 4.72 4.01 -3.11
CA TRP A 63 5.35 3.63 -4.37
C TRP A 63 6.75 4.22 -4.52
N SER A 64 6.92 5.52 -4.28
CA SER A 64 8.22 6.19 -4.31
C SER A 64 9.18 5.62 -3.27
N GLY A 65 8.71 5.32 -2.05
CA GLY A 65 9.53 4.70 -1.02
C GLY A 65 10.04 3.32 -1.43
N ILE A 66 9.18 2.46 -1.99
CA ILE A 66 9.59 1.14 -2.51
C ILE A 66 10.60 1.31 -3.64
N LEU A 67 10.35 2.21 -4.60
CA LEU A 67 11.23 2.45 -5.74
C LEU A 67 12.61 2.97 -5.31
N LEU A 68 12.64 3.97 -4.44
CA LEU A 68 13.89 4.63 -4.01
C LEU A 68 14.73 3.74 -3.08
N LEU A 69 14.09 2.89 -2.28
CA LEU A 69 14.80 1.93 -1.41
C LEU A 69 15.26 0.68 -2.17
N GLN A 70 14.68 0.38 -3.33
CA GLN A 70 14.99 -0.80 -4.15
C GLN A 70 16.50 -1.10 -4.27
N PRO A 71 17.41 -0.15 -4.58
CA PRO A 71 18.84 -0.41 -4.77
C PRO A 71 19.57 -0.99 -3.55
N GLY A 72 19.03 -0.81 -2.34
CA GLY A 72 19.63 -1.36 -1.11
C GLY A 72 19.41 -2.87 -0.92
N PHE A 73 18.47 -3.47 -1.67
CA PHE A 73 18.17 -4.89 -1.59
C PHE A 73 19.00 -5.71 -2.60
N ARG A 74 19.44 -6.91 -2.19
CA ARG A 74 20.18 -7.88 -3.02
C ARG A 74 19.60 -9.29 -2.91
N GLY A 75 19.92 -10.16 -3.87
CA GLY A 75 19.55 -11.58 -3.86
C GLY A 75 18.05 -11.83 -3.65
N THR A 76 17.71 -12.75 -2.74
CA THR A 76 16.33 -13.08 -2.38
C THR A 76 15.54 -11.87 -1.91
N ALA A 77 16.15 -10.99 -1.11
CA ALA A 77 15.49 -9.78 -0.61
C ALA A 77 15.06 -8.86 -1.76
N ARG A 78 15.92 -8.71 -2.79
CA ARG A 78 15.61 -7.92 -4.00
C ARG A 78 14.47 -8.53 -4.81
N ARG A 79 14.41 -9.86 -4.93
CA ARG A 79 13.34 -10.55 -5.67
C ARG A 79 11.97 -10.26 -5.06
N TRP A 80 11.84 -10.38 -3.74
CA TRP A 80 10.60 -10.09 -3.03
C TRP A 80 10.25 -8.60 -3.06
N TRP A 81 11.24 -7.72 -2.90
CA TRP A 81 11.04 -6.28 -3.01
C TRP A 81 10.57 -5.86 -4.41
N ASN A 82 11.07 -6.49 -5.48
CA ASN A 82 10.57 -6.26 -6.84
C ASN A 82 9.13 -6.75 -7.01
N GLY A 83 8.74 -7.84 -6.36
CA GLY A 83 7.34 -8.29 -6.32
C GLY A 83 6.42 -7.26 -5.66
N ALA A 84 6.85 -6.69 -4.53
CA ALA A 84 6.13 -5.60 -3.88
C ALA A 84 6.04 -4.35 -4.77
N LEU A 85 7.13 -3.98 -5.46
CA LEU A 85 7.13 -2.85 -6.39
C LEU A 85 6.16 -3.06 -7.56
N LEU A 86 6.11 -4.26 -8.13
CA LEU A 86 5.17 -4.58 -9.22
C LEU A 86 3.72 -4.45 -8.74
N ALA A 87 3.39 -5.07 -7.61
CA ALA A 87 2.05 -4.99 -7.02
C ALA A 87 1.68 -3.55 -6.65
N GLN A 88 2.59 -2.78 -6.05
CA GLN A 88 2.34 -1.39 -5.66
C GLN A 88 2.23 -0.49 -6.89
N SER A 89 2.93 -0.80 -7.99
CA SER A 89 2.78 -0.05 -9.25
C SER A 89 1.39 -0.23 -9.84
N TRP A 90 0.83 -1.45 -9.78
CA TRP A 90 -0.57 -1.68 -10.17
C TRP A 90 -1.54 -0.93 -9.26
N HIS A 91 -1.36 -1.02 -7.94
CA HIS A 91 -2.19 -0.32 -6.98
C HIS A 91 -2.15 1.21 -7.16
N PHE A 92 -0.96 1.76 -7.37
CA PHE A 92 -0.79 3.19 -7.65
C PHE A 92 -1.42 3.60 -8.99
N PHE A 93 -1.34 2.75 -10.01
CA PHE A 93 -2.01 3.00 -11.29
C PHE A 93 -3.54 3.12 -11.14
N GLU A 94 -4.18 2.24 -10.37
CA GLU A 94 -5.61 2.35 -10.04
C GLU A 94 -5.93 3.68 -9.34
N HIS A 95 -5.08 4.13 -8.41
CA HIS A 95 -5.25 5.45 -7.78
C HIS A 95 -5.04 6.62 -8.73
N ILE A 96 -4.13 6.52 -9.71
CA ILE A 96 -4.02 7.53 -10.78
C ILE A 96 -5.33 7.59 -11.56
N LEU A 97 -5.92 6.45 -11.93
CA LEU A 97 -7.21 6.42 -12.64
C LEU A 97 -8.30 7.12 -11.83
N LEU A 98 -8.41 6.82 -10.53
CA LEU A 98 -9.40 7.46 -9.65
C LEU A 98 -9.16 8.97 -9.53
N GLN A 99 -7.90 9.40 -9.36
CA GLN A 99 -7.53 10.81 -9.23
C GLN A 99 -7.80 11.59 -10.52
N VAL A 100 -7.55 11.01 -11.70
CA VAL A 100 -7.87 11.61 -13.00
C VAL A 100 -9.38 11.76 -13.18
N GLN A 101 -10.16 10.74 -12.80
CA GLN A 101 -11.63 10.83 -12.83
C GLN A 101 -12.15 11.93 -11.90
N TRP A 102 -11.55 12.10 -10.72
CA TRP A 102 -11.89 13.20 -9.81
C TRP A 102 -11.57 14.58 -10.37
N LEU A 103 -10.42 14.74 -11.05
CA LEU A 103 -10.01 16.02 -11.65
C LEU A 103 -10.84 16.38 -12.90
N THR A 104 -11.20 15.40 -13.71
CA THR A 104 -11.83 15.64 -15.02
C THR A 104 -13.35 15.53 -14.99
N GLY A 105 -13.91 14.84 -14.01
CA GLY A 105 -15.33 14.48 -13.98
C GLY A 105 -15.73 13.44 -15.03
N ILE A 106 -14.76 12.85 -15.75
CA ILE A 106 -15.00 11.78 -16.72
C ILE A 106 -14.84 10.45 -15.99
N TYR A 107 -15.92 9.68 -15.84
CA TYR A 107 -15.90 8.41 -15.13
C TYR A 107 -15.75 7.20 -16.05
N LEU A 108 -14.98 6.21 -15.63
CA LEU A 108 -14.80 4.98 -16.39
C LEU A 108 -16.13 4.22 -16.48
N PHE A 109 -16.33 3.55 -17.62
CA PHE A 109 -17.49 2.68 -17.86
C PHE A 109 -18.87 3.36 -17.71
N GLY A 110 -18.93 4.69 -17.80
CA GLY A 110 -20.16 5.45 -17.57
C GLY A 110 -20.64 5.41 -16.11
N ALA A 111 -19.75 5.11 -15.16
CA ALA A 111 -20.08 5.06 -13.75
C ALA A 111 -20.54 6.43 -13.21
N ALA A 112 -21.33 6.41 -12.13
CA ALA A 112 -21.82 7.63 -11.49
C ALA A 112 -20.76 8.34 -10.61
N LYS A 113 -19.60 7.71 -10.39
CA LYS A 113 -18.49 8.19 -9.57
C LYS A 113 -17.18 7.53 -10.00
N GLN A 114 -16.07 7.96 -9.42
CA GLN A 114 -14.74 7.39 -9.68
C GLN A 114 -14.74 5.89 -9.44
N MET A 115 -14.27 5.13 -10.43
CA MET A 115 -14.22 3.66 -10.37
C MET A 115 -12.86 3.13 -10.83
N GLY A 116 -12.32 2.15 -10.12
CA GLY A 116 -11.12 1.41 -10.51
C GLY A 116 -11.45 0.21 -11.40
N ILE A 117 -10.45 -0.32 -12.11
CA ILE A 117 -10.62 -1.53 -12.93
C ILE A 117 -10.94 -2.74 -12.04
N GLY A 118 -10.21 -2.92 -10.93
CA GLY A 118 -10.48 -4.00 -9.97
C GLY A 118 -11.87 -3.94 -9.34
N GLU A 119 -12.50 -2.76 -9.32
CA GLU A 119 -13.84 -2.57 -8.74
C GLU A 119 -14.97 -3.17 -9.59
N LEU A 120 -14.66 -3.62 -10.81
CA LEU A 120 -15.58 -4.40 -11.64
C LEU A 120 -15.90 -5.76 -11.02
N TRP A 121 -15.02 -6.29 -10.15
CA TRP A 121 -15.16 -7.61 -9.55
C TRP A 121 -15.28 -7.60 -8.02
N PHE A 122 -14.71 -6.60 -7.35
CA PHE A 122 -14.67 -6.54 -5.90
C PHE A 122 -15.12 -5.16 -5.38
N PRO A 123 -15.84 -5.07 -4.26
CA PRO A 123 -16.13 -3.78 -3.67
C PRO A 123 -14.84 -3.11 -3.16
N ARG A 124 -14.84 -1.76 -3.12
CA ARG A 124 -13.65 -0.95 -2.82
C ARG A 124 -12.91 -1.36 -1.54
N PRO A 125 -13.57 -1.53 -0.38
CA PRO A 125 -12.87 -1.84 0.87
C PRO A 125 -12.08 -3.14 0.78
N GLU A 126 -12.70 -4.18 0.23
CA GLU A 126 -12.10 -5.51 0.06
C GLU A 126 -10.96 -5.46 -0.96
N LEU A 127 -11.17 -4.78 -2.09
CA LEU A 127 -10.16 -4.61 -3.12
C LEU A 127 -8.92 -3.89 -2.56
N HIS A 128 -9.13 -2.82 -1.81
CA HIS A 128 -8.06 -2.02 -1.23
C HIS A 128 -7.29 -2.80 -0.16
N PHE A 129 -7.99 -3.61 0.64
CA PHE A 129 -7.35 -4.54 1.58
C PHE A 129 -6.51 -5.60 0.86
N VAL A 130 -7.04 -6.20 -0.21
CA VAL A 130 -6.32 -7.19 -1.02
C VAL A 130 -5.08 -6.57 -1.66
N TYR A 131 -5.18 -5.39 -2.26
CA TYR A 131 -4.04 -4.67 -2.83
C TYR A 131 -2.95 -4.40 -1.79
N ASN A 132 -3.33 -3.89 -0.62
CA ASN A 132 -2.37 -3.69 0.45
C ASN A 132 -1.74 -5.01 0.92
N LEU A 133 -2.51 -6.11 1.00
CA LEU A 133 -1.97 -7.42 1.40
C LEU A 133 -0.93 -7.94 0.41
N ILE A 134 -1.23 -7.90 -0.89
CA ILE A 134 -0.31 -8.40 -1.94
C ILE A 134 0.92 -7.51 -2.11
N VAL A 135 0.91 -6.28 -1.60
CA VAL A 135 2.09 -5.40 -1.52
C VAL A 135 2.86 -5.66 -0.23
N PHE A 136 2.16 -5.70 0.91
CA PHE A 136 2.75 -5.81 2.23
C PHE A 136 3.49 -7.13 2.44
N VAL A 137 2.90 -8.26 2.05
CA VAL A 137 3.50 -9.59 2.23
C VAL A 137 4.86 -9.72 1.53
N PRO A 138 5.01 -9.48 0.22
CA PRO A 138 6.32 -9.56 -0.42
C PRO A 138 7.29 -8.51 0.11
N MET A 139 6.80 -7.32 0.50
CA MET A 139 7.65 -6.30 1.12
C MET A 139 8.23 -6.80 2.45
N LEU A 140 7.40 -7.36 3.32
CA LEU A 140 7.81 -7.89 4.62
C LEU A 140 8.80 -9.05 4.45
N ILE A 141 8.57 -9.96 3.51
CA ILE A 141 9.52 -11.05 3.20
C ILE A 141 10.86 -10.46 2.72
N GLY A 142 10.82 -9.43 1.87
CA GLY A 142 12.01 -8.69 1.42
C GLY A 142 12.79 -8.08 2.59
N VAL A 143 12.11 -7.44 3.54
CA VAL A 143 12.73 -6.86 4.75
C VAL A 143 13.32 -7.93 5.66
N ILE A 144 12.60 -9.03 5.89
CA ILE A 144 13.11 -10.15 6.70
C ILE A 144 14.37 -10.74 6.05
N ALA A 145 14.36 -10.97 4.74
CA ALA A 145 15.51 -11.47 4.00
C ALA A 145 16.68 -10.46 3.97
N TYR A 146 16.40 -9.15 3.99
CA TYR A 146 17.42 -8.11 4.08
C TYR A 146 18.18 -8.16 5.41
N PHE A 147 17.48 -8.38 6.53
CA PHE A 147 18.09 -8.47 7.85
C PHE A 147 18.62 -9.87 8.20
N ARG A 148 18.20 -10.91 7.47
CA ARG A 148 18.65 -12.31 7.63
C ARG A 148 19.31 -12.82 6.35
N PRO A 149 20.51 -12.33 5.97
CA PRO A 149 21.23 -12.87 4.83
C PRO A 149 21.52 -14.37 5.04
N PRO A 150 21.45 -15.21 3.97
CA PRO A 150 21.77 -16.63 4.07
C PRO A 150 23.16 -16.86 4.67
N ALA A 151 23.30 -17.91 5.49
CA ALA A 151 24.58 -18.35 6.02
C ALA A 151 25.53 -18.65 4.86
N GLY A 152 26.51 -17.77 4.64
CA GLY A 152 27.45 -17.84 3.50
C GLY A 152 27.72 -16.52 2.78
N HIS A 153 27.02 -15.43 3.09
CA HIS A 153 27.30 -14.08 2.57
C HIS A 153 27.69 -13.11 3.70
N ASN A 154 28.74 -13.47 4.45
CA ASN A 154 29.39 -12.61 5.45
C ASN A 154 30.67 -11.93 4.92
N LEU A 155 30.78 -11.73 3.62
CA LEU A 155 31.85 -10.91 3.04
C LEU A 155 31.18 -9.72 2.35
N GLN A 156 31.60 -8.52 2.76
CA GLN A 156 31.17 -7.21 2.29
C GLN A 156 29.98 -6.57 3.03
N ARG A 157 30.13 -6.39 4.36
CA ARG A 157 29.79 -5.09 4.95
C ARG A 157 30.89 -4.11 4.51
N ILE A 158 30.72 -3.47 3.37
CA ILE A 158 31.56 -2.33 2.98
C ILE A 158 30.73 -1.07 3.25
N VAL A 159 31.24 -0.30 4.23
CA VAL A 159 31.25 1.16 4.39
C VAL A 159 30.00 1.93 3.95
#